data_AF-A0A0W7W9G7-F1
#
_entry.id   AF-A0A0W7W9G7-F1
#
_cell.length_a   1.000
_cell.length_b   1.000
_cell.length_c   1.000
_cell.angle_alpha   90.00
_cell.angle_beta   90.00
_cell.angle_gamma   90.00
#
_symmetry.space_group_name_H-M   'P 1'
#
loop_
_entity.id
_entity.type
_entity.pdbx_description
1 polymer ?
#
loop_
_entity_poly.entity_id
_entity_poly.type
_entity_poly.pdbx_seq_one_letter_code
_entity_poly.pdbx_strand_id
1 'polypeptide(L)'
;MSDDLDQLMHDLGEFPKHAGRFVESALKGTAQGMKEDWQDLAKGPSGGHAKRYPSSIDYDITRSEFPKYSAEVGPNLGRTQGPLGILEEANGGVKAAPQNLRASVVRANETDFVRGMEKAREDALRRAGL
;
A
#
# COMPACT_ATOMS: atom_id res chain seq x y z
N MET A 1 -35.73 -0.46 25.55
CA MET A 1 -34.64 0.47 25.90
C MET A 1 -33.38 -0.26 26.41
N SER A 2 -33.47 -1.45 27.03
CA SER A 2 -32.28 -2.29 27.29
C SER A 2 -31.75 -2.93 26.00
N ASP A 3 -32.64 -3.55 25.21
CA ASP A 3 -32.25 -4.34 24.04
C ASP A 3 -31.43 -3.58 22.97
N ASP A 4 -31.77 -2.32 22.68
CA ASP A 4 -31.02 -1.53 21.68
C ASP A 4 -29.60 -1.19 22.16
N LEU A 5 -29.43 -0.96 23.46
CA LEU A 5 -28.12 -0.68 24.04
C LEU A 5 -27.26 -1.95 24.09
N ASP A 6 -27.88 -3.09 24.44
CA ASP A 6 -27.22 -4.39 24.46
C ASP A 6 -26.77 -4.80 23.04
N GLN A 7 -27.60 -4.55 22.03
CA GLN A 7 -27.26 -4.75 20.62
C GLN A 7 -26.10 -3.86 20.18
N LEU A 8 -26.13 -2.55 20.51
CA LEU A 8 -25.03 -1.64 20.18
C LEU A 8 -23.71 -2.06 20.83
N MET A 9 -23.74 -2.49 22.10
CA MET A 9 -22.56 -2.98 22.81
C MET A 9 -21.98 -4.25 22.16
N HIS A 10 -22.85 -5.15 21.71
CA HIS A 10 -22.46 -6.34 20.96
C HIS A 10 -21.78 -5.95 19.62
N ASP A 11 -22.40 -5.06 18.86
CA ASP A 11 -21.90 -4.68 17.52
C ASP A 11 -20.57 -3.91 17.60
N LEU A 12 -20.39 -3.06 18.61
CA LEU A 12 -19.11 -2.41 18.91
C LEU A 12 -18.02 -3.43 19.32
N GLY A 13 -18.40 -4.52 19.99
CA GLY A 13 -17.48 -5.60 20.35
C GLY A 13 -17.05 -6.48 19.16
N GLU A 14 -17.94 -6.66 18.18
CA GLU A 14 -17.67 -7.44 16.97
C GLU A 14 -16.95 -6.63 15.88
N PHE A 15 -17.10 -5.30 15.85
CA PHE A 15 -16.52 -4.44 14.81
C PHE A 15 -14.99 -4.65 14.62
N PRO A 16 -14.13 -4.63 15.66
CA PRO A 16 -12.69 -4.84 15.47
C PRO A 16 -12.34 -6.22 14.90
N LYS A 17 -13.14 -7.25 15.17
CA LYS A 17 -12.94 -8.61 14.65
C LYS A 17 -13.17 -8.70 13.15
N HIS A 18 -13.95 -7.78 12.59
CA HIS A 18 -14.33 -7.78 11.18
C HIS A 18 -13.68 -6.66 10.37
N ALA A 19 -13.34 -5.53 10.99
CA ALA A 19 -12.72 -4.39 10.32
C ALA A 19 -11.33 -4.72 9.75
N GLY A 20 -10.55 -5.55 10.46
CA GLY A 20 -9.17 -5.86 10.08
C GLY A 20 -9.00 -6.39 8.65
N ARG A 21 -9.84 -7.34 8.22
CA ARG A 21 -9.76 -7.90 6.86
C ARG A 21 -10.05 -6.88 5.76
N PHE A 22 -10.92 -5.92 6.05
CA PHE A 22 -11.32 -4.90 5.08
C PHE A 22 -10.23 -3.84 4.96
N VAL A 23 -9.66 -3.41 6.09
CA VAL A 23 -8.48 -2.53 6.12
C VAL A 23 -7.31 -3.18 5.39
N GLU A 24 -7.04 -4.46 5.65
CA GLU A 24 -5.98 -5.19 4.96
C GLU A 24 -6.24 -5.28 3.44
N SER A 25 -7.49 -5.52 3.04
CA SER A 25 -7.85 -5.56 1.62
C SER A 25 -7.69 -4.21 0.94
N ALA A 26 -8.02 -3.10 1.61
CA ALA A 26 -7.82 -1.76 1.09
C ALA A 26 -6.32 -1.46 0.92
N LEU A 27 -5.51 -1.76 1.94
CA LEU A 27 -4.06 -1.60 1.88
C LEU A 27 -3.42 -2.43 0.76
N LYS A 28 -3.87 -3.68 0.55
CA LYS A 28 -3.42 -4.51 -0.58
C LYS A 28 -3.71 -3.87 -1.92
N GLY A 29 -4.92 -3.34 -2.11
CA GLY A 29 -5.30 -2.69 -3.35
C GLY A 29 -4.40 -1.50 -3.68
N THR A 30 -4.20 -0.61 -2.71
CA THR A 30 -3.31 0.55 -2.87
C THR A 30 -1.85 0.13 -3.09
N ALA A 31 -1.31 -0.81 -2.30
CA ALA A 31 0.07 -1.26 -2.43
C ALA A 31 0.34 -1.92 -3.80
N GLN A 32 -0.63 -2.68 -4.33
CA GLN A 32 -0.56 -3.25 -5.67
C GLN A 32 -0.53 -2.14 -6.74
N GLY A 33 -1.42 -1.14 -6.66
CA GLY A 33 -1.42 -0.01 -7.59
C GLY A 33 -0.12 0.78 -7.56
N MET A 34 0.38 1.08 -6.37
CA MET A 34 1.68 1.74 -6.19
C MET A 34 2.84 0.94 -6.79
N LYS A 35 2.83 -0.38 -6.63
CA LYS A 35 3.83 -1.26 -7.25
C LYS A 35 3.76 -1.17 -8.77
N GLU A 36 2.57 -1.28 -9.36
CA GLU A 36 2.38 -1.23 -10.81
C GLU A 36 2.83 0.11 -11.39
N ASP A 37 2.42 1.23 -10.78
CA ASP A 37 2.83 2.58 -11.19
C ASP A 37 4.34 2.76 -11.11
N TRP A 38 4.98 2.29 -10.03
CA TRP A 38 6.43 2.39 -9.89
C TRP A 38 7.13 1.52 -10.93
N GLN A 39 6.65 0.30 -11.17
CA GLN A 39 7.18 -0.56 -12.22
C GLN A 39 7.11 0.11 -13.59
N ASP A 40 6.00 0.77 -13.90
CA ASP A 40 5.81 1.47 -15.17
C ASP A 40 6.72 2.68 -15.32
N LEU A 41 6.81 3.52 -14.28
CA LEU A 41 7.71 4.66 -14.27
C LEU A 41 9.18 4.24 -14.35
N ALA A 42 9.56 3.14 -13.70
CA ALA A 42 10.91 2.62 -13.69
C ALA A 42 11.35 2.06 -15.06
N LYS A 43 10.44 1.68 -15.96
CA LYS A 43 10.78 1.15 -17.30
C LYS A 43 11.57 2.15 -18.15
N GLY A 44 11.21 3.42 -18.09
CA GLY A 44 11.86 4.48 -18.88
C GLY A 44 13.34 4.67 -18.52
N PRO A 45 13.67 5.00 -17.26
CA PRO A 45 15.05 5.19 -16.80
C PRO A 45 15.91 3.92 -16.90
N SER A 46 15.30 2.74 -16.91
CA SER A 46 15.99 1.45 -16.84
C SER A 46 16.55 0.91 -18.16
N GLY A 47 16.21 1.54 -19.30
CA GLY A 47 16.31 0.96 -20.65
C GLY A 47 17.67 0.42 -21.10
N GLY A 48 18.79 0.90 -20.55
CA GLY A 48 20.15 0.45 -20.92
C GLY A 48 20.76 -0.57 -19.95
N HIS A 49 20.84 -0.20 -18.66
CA HIS A 49 21.68 -0.87 -17.67
C HIS A 49 20.91 -1.49 -16.50
N ALA A 50 19.63 -1.14 -16.32
CA ALA A 50 18.81 -1.58 -15.19
C ALA A 50 17.53 -2.32 -15.65
N LYS A 51 17.61 -3.07 -16.76
CA LYS A 51 16.44 -3.70 -17.41
C LYS A 51 15.56 -4.55 -16.48
N ARG A 52 16.11 -5.11 -15.40
CA ARG A 52 15.38 -5.95 -14.43
C ARG A 52 14.95 -5.19 -13.18
N TYR A 53 15.37 -3.95 -13.01
CA TYR A 53 15.00 -3.12 -11.87
C TYR A 53 13.48 -2.95 -11.70
N PRO A 54 12.67 -2.69 -12.74
CA PRO A 54 11.21 -2.64 -12.58
C PRO A 54 10.66 -3.93 -11.95
N SER A 55 11.11 -5.10 -12.41
CA SER A 55 10.65 -6.39 -11.84
C SER A 55 11.08 -6.63 -10.39
N SER A 56 12.02 -5.84 -9.87
CA SER A 56 12.44 -5.90 -8.46
C SER A 56 11.47 -5.18 -7.51
N ILE A 57 10.65 -4.26 -8.03
CA ILE A 57 9.67 -3.55 -7.20
C ILE A 57 8.60 -4.52 -6.70
N ASP A 58 8.39 -4.50 -5.39
CA ASP A 58 7.38 -5.31 -4.72
C ASP A 58 6.72 -4.53 -3.59
N TYR A 59 5.79 -5.19 -2.90
CA TYR A 59 5.29 -4.71 -1.62
C TYR A 59 5.16 -5.83 -0.61
N ASP A 60 5.28 -5.45 0.65
CA ASP A 60 5.05 -6.31 1.81
C ASP A 60 3.98 -5.68 2.70
N ILE A 61 3.17 -6.52 3.34
CA ILE A 61 2.13 -6.08 4.28
C ILE A 61 2.44 -6.65 5.65
N THR A 62 2.68 -5.74 6.59
CA THR A 62 2.87 -6.10 7.99
C THR A 62 1.54 -6.02 8.71
N ARG A 63 1.08 -7.17 9.18
CA ARG A 63 -0.09 -7.29 10.05
C ARG A 63 0.37 -7.23 11.49
N SER A 64 -0.17 -6.29 12.26
CA SER A 64 -0.03 -6.25 13.71
C SER A 64 -1.43 -6.28 14.35
N GLU A 65 -1.50 -6.13 15.66
CA GLU A 65 -2.76 -6.01 16.40
C GLU A 65 -3.59 -4.87 15.81
N PHE A 66 -4.88 -5.11 15.53
CA PHE A 66 -5.76 -4.05 15.03
C PHE A 66 -5.71 -2.84 15.98
N PRO A 67 -5.57 -1.60 15.47
CA PRO A 67 -5.67 -1.18 14.07
C PRO A 67 -4.32 -1.04 13.32
N LYS A 68 -3.23 -1.65 13.80
CA LYS A 68 -1.89 -1.48 13.24
C LYS A 68 -1.69 -2.34 12.00
N TYR A 69 -1.88 -1.74 10.84
CA TYR A 69 -1.53 -2.32 9.54
C TYR A 69 -0.61 -1.36 8.79
N SER A 70 0.43 -1.90 8.16
CA SER A 70 1.28 -1.13 7.26
C SER A 70 1.57 -1.90 5.99
N ALA A 71 1.77 -1.17 4.90
CA ALA A 71 2.27 -1.70 3.66
C ALA A 71 3.52 -0.90 3.26
N GLU A 72 4.57 -1.60 2.88
CA GLU A 72 5.80 -0.99 2.35
C GLU A 72 5.92 -1.38 0.88
N VAL A 73 6.13 -0.39 0.02
CA VAL A 73 6.28 -0.58 -1.43
C VAL A 73 7.67 -0.09 -1.82
N GLY A 74 8.41 -0.90 -2.57
CA GLY A 74 9.74 -0.52 -3.03
C GLY A 74 10.56 -1.67 -3.62
N PRO A 75 11.84 -1.41 -3.96
CA PRO A 75 12.73 -2.42 -4.51
C PRO A 75 13.02 -3.54 -3.51
N ASN A 76 12.72 -4.77 -3.88
CA ASN A 76 13.12 -5.94 -3.11
C ASN A 76 14.61 -6.21 -3.32
N LEU A 77 15.43 -5.95 -2.29
CA LEU A 77 16.88 -6.08 -2.33
C LEU A 77 17.37 -7.52 -2.61
N GLY A 78 16.53 -8.53 -2.37
CA GLY A 78 16.82 -9.93 -2.70
C GLY A 78 16.59 -10.31 -4.16
N ARG A 79 15.96 -9.43 -4.96
CA ARG A 79 15.71 -9.68 -6.39
C ARG A 79 16.85 -9.17 -7.26
N THR A 80 16.95 -9.73 -8.47
CA THR A 80 17.92 -9.27 -9.46
C THR A 80 17.76 -7.76 -9.70
N GLN A 81 18.85 -7.01 -9.53
CA GLN A 81 18.88 -5.55 -9.63
C GLN A 81 18.01 -4.80 -8.60
N GLY A 82 17.50 -5.44 -7.56
CA GLY A 82 16.85 -4.79 -6.41
C GLY A 82 17.71 -3.75 -5.69
N PRO A 83 19.02 -4.03 -5.45
CA PRO A 83 19.93 -3.02 -4.88
C PRO A 83 20.13 -1.77 -5.75
N LEU A 84 19.67 -1.77 -7.01
CA LEU A 84 19.63 -0.56 -7.82
C LEU A 84 18.53 0.42 -7.40
N GLY A 85 17.78 0.16 -6.32
CA GLY A 85 16.93 1.15 -5.68
C GLY A 85 17.66 2.45 -5.30
N ILE A 86 18.98 2.38 -5.11
CA ILE A 86 19.83 3.56 -4.97
C ILE A 86 19.74 4.50 -6.19
N LEU A 87 19.36 4.05 -7.38
CA LEU A 87 19.17 4.93 -8.55
C LEU A 87 17.98 5.89 -8.39
N GLU A 88 17.04 5.59 -7.48
CA GLU A 88 15.91 6.46 -7.13
C GLU A 88 16.31 7.54 -6.13
N GLU A 89 17.16 7.15 -5.17
CA GLU A 89 17.64 8.01 -4.08
C GLU A 89 18.90 8.78 -4.46
N ALA A 90 19.68 8.24 -5.39
CA ALA A 90 20.84 8.90 -5.96
C ALA A 90 20.37 9.86 -7.03
N ASN A 91 21.06 10.99 -7.08
CA ASN A 91 21.11 11.89 -8.23
C ASN A 91 21.79 11.20 -9.43
N GLY A 92 21.21 10.10 -9.93
CA GLY A 92 21.63 9.30 -11.10
C GLY A 92 23.14 9.13 -11.28
N GLY A 93 23.77 8.37 -10.38
CA GLY A 93 25.23 8.35 -10.30
C GLY A 93 25.76 9.68 -9.78
N VAL A 94 27.00 10.07 -10.09
CA VAL A 94 27.54 11.36 -9.59
C VAL A 94 26.91 12.58 -10.30
N LYS A 95 26.10 12.39 -11.37
CA LYS A 95 25.75 13.48 -12.31
C LYS A 95 24.31 13.54 -12.86
N ALA A 96 23.36 12.65 -12.55
CA ALA A 96 21.98 12.79 -13.08
C ALA A 96 20.99 13.38 -12.05
N ALA A 97 19.81 13.76 -12.50
CA ALA A 97 18.77 14.23 -11.57
C ALA A 97 18.14 13.03 -10.83
N PRO A 98 17.80 13.19 -9.53
CA PRO A 98 17.05 12.18 -8.80
C PRO A 98 15.68 12.01 -9.47
N GLN A 99 15.26 10.76 -9.67
CA GLN A 99 14.04 10.47 -10.43
C GLN A 99 12.77 10.75 -9.62
N ASN A 100 12.86 10.77 -8.28
CA ASN A 100 11.75 11.08 -7.36
C ASN A 100 10.49 10.24 -7.61
N LEU A 101 10.62 9.02 -8.16
CA LEU A 101 9.46 8.20 -8.54
C LEU A 101 8.58 7.90 -7.33
N ARG A 102 9.18 7.69 -6.15
CA ARG A 102 8.45 7.48 -4.88
C ARG A 102 7.41 8.57 -4.61
N ALA A 103 7.76 9.85 -4.75
CA ALA A 103 6.83 10.95 -4.49
C ALA A 103 5.70 10.99 -5.53
N SER A 104 6.00 10.66 -6.79
CA SER A 104 5.00 10.58 -7.86
C SER A 104 4.01 9.44 -7.61
N VAL A 105 4.51 8.26 -7.26
CA VAL A 105 3.71 7.06 -6.99
C VAL A 105 2.78 7.28 -5.80
N VAL A 106 3.29 7.89 -4.71
CA VAL A 106 2.47 8.21 -3.53
C VAL A 106 1.33 9.16 -3.91
N ARG A 107 1.63 10.24 -4.63
CA ARG A 107 0.61 11.22 -5.06
C ARG A 107 -0.42 10.61 -5.99
N ALA A 108 0.00 9.74 -6.91
CA ALA A 108 -0.91 9.07 -7.85
C ALA A 108 -1.92 8.15 -7.14
N ASN A 109 -1.53 7.55 -6.02
CA ASN A 109 -2.33 6.54 -5.32
C ASN A 109 -3.09 7.07 -4.09
N GLU A 110 -2.90 8.33 -3.70
CA GLU A 110 -3.52 8.91 -2.49
C GLU A 110 -5.05 8.88 -2.55
N THR A 111 -5.64 9.22 -3.69
CA THR A 111 -7.11 9.20 -3.87
C THR A 111 -7.68 7.80 -3.73
N ASP A 112 -7.02 6.81 -4.33
CA ASP A 112 -7.48 5.42 -4.30
C ASP A 112 -7.27 4.78 -2.92
N PHE A 113 -6.24 5.20 -2.18
CA PHE A 113 -6.08 4.85 -0.77
C PHE A 113 -7.26 5.31 0.07
N VAL A 114 -7.62 6.60 -0.02
CA VAL A 114 -8.75 7.16 0.73
C VAL A 114 -10.04 6.42 0.38
N ARG A 115 -10.32 6.24 -0.92
CA ARG A 115 -11.51 5.51 -1.38
C ARG A 115 -11.53 4.05 -0.88
N GLY A 116 -10.39 3.39 -0.90
CA GLY A 116 -10.25 2.03 -0.38
C GLY A 116 -10.57 1.93 1.12
N MET A 117 -10.08 2.90 1.90
CA MET A 117 -10.35 2.97 3.33
C MET A 117 -11.81 3.32 3.65
N GLU A 118 -12.44 4.20 2.87
CA GLU A 118 -13.88 4.49 2.99
C GLU A 118 -14.73 3.26 2.71
N LYS A 119 -14.41 2.52 1.65
CA LYS A 119 -15.08 1.25 1.35
C LYS A 119 -14.85 0.22 2.47
N ALA A 120 -13.63 0.13 3.00
CA ALA A 120 -13.33 -0.76 4.11
C ALA A 120 -14.17 -0.44 5.36
N ARG A 121 -14.36 0.86 5.65
CA ARG A 121 -15.26 1.32 6.72
C ARG A 121 -16.70 0.87 6.47
N GLU A 122 -17.24 1.12 5.27
CA GLU A 122 -18.61 0.75 4.92
C GLU A 122 -18.86 -0.75 4.98
N ASP A 123 -17.93 -1.56 4.48
CA ASP A 123 -18.02 -3.02 4.52
C ASP A 123 -17.91 -3.55 5.96
N ALA A 124 -17.12 -2.90 6.81
CA ALA A 124 -17.01 -3.24 8.23
C ALA A 124 -18.31 -2.92 8.99
N LEU A 125 -18.90 -1.74 8.78
CA LEU A 125 -20.18 -1.34 9.39
C LEU A 125 -21.31 -2.27 8.96
N ARG A 126 -21.46 -2.49 7.64
CA ARG A 126 -22.47 -3.40 7.09
C ARG A 126 -22.34 -4.81 7.67
N ARG A 127 -21.10 -5.28 7.92
CA ARG A 127 -20.86 -6.59 8.53
C ARG A 127 -21.20 -6.64 10.02
N ALA A 128 -21.05 -5.52 10.73
CA ALA A 128 -21.41 -5.39 12.14
C ALA A 128 -22.91 -5.13 12.36
N GLY A 129 -23.71 -4.97 11.29
CA GLY A 129 -25.14 -4.69 11.40
C GLY A 129 -25.48 -3.21 11.58
N LEU A 130 -24.51 -2.31 11.31
CA LEU A 130 -24.61 -0.86 11.43
C LEU A 130 -24.73 -0.16 10.07
#